data_AF-A0A143G8Q2-F1
#
_entry.id   AF-A0A143G8Q2-F1
#
_cell.length_a   1.000
_cell.length_b   1.000
_cell.length_c   1.000
_cell.angle_alpha   90.00
_cell.angle_beta   90.00
_cell.angle_gamma   90.00
#
_symmetry.space_group_name_H-M   'P 1'
#
loop_
_entity.id
_entity.type
_entity.pdbx_description
1 polymer ?
#
loop_
_entity_poly.entity_id
_entity_poly.type
_entity_poly.pdbx_seq_one_letter_code
_entity_poly.pdbx_strand_id
1 'polypeptide(L)'
;MSIDALDLIREKIVPLFKKEFDQLEKDHGPCEVFGNEVEGYVNVSSDGIRTVQSDVLRVFAQPSYENIGIAQGTFEAPKIPMRFMDYKNAWMLIPTGDEQPEFWVGGKYFEKLSPTFPFIAKGLSGNAALIAMLEDHRAYLAINITPRKELYLNNLLVGDEGHLVICDETGTTIVPRKGWLAFKEAFLALDKNTKTEGLVVLRGITAGRMSQLSDRVQKFYTDNMEFAQLCAEVLPHDPQAKTIWLSAIGAAE
;
A
#
# COMPACT_ATOMS: atom_id res chain seq x y z
N MET A 1 -16.10 17.23 0.08
CA MET A 1 -16.17 16.55 -1.24
C MET A 1 -15.43 15.23 -1.07
N SER A 2 -16.01 14.10 -1.49
CA SER A 2 -15.21 12.86 -1.60
C SER A 2 -14.22 13.08 -2.73
N ILE A 3 -12.93 13.08 -2.42
CA ILE A 3 -11.89 13.21 -3.44
C ILE A 3 -11.85 11.90 -4.20
N ASP A 4 -12.04 11.98 -5.52
CA ASP A 4 -11.93 10.81 -6.40
C ASP A 4 -10.46 10.37 -6.49
N ALA A 5 -10.21 9.08 -6.27
CA ALA A 5 -8.85 8.55 -6.20
C ALA A 5 -8.14 8.60 -7.56
N LEU A 6 -8.87 8.45 -8.67
CA LEU A 6 -8.29 8.54 -10.00
C LEU A 6 -7.93 9.98 -10.33
N ASP A 7 -8.78 10.95 -9.97
CA ASP A 7 -8.48 12.37 -10.13
C ASP A 7 -7.24 12.78 -9.33
N LEU A 8 -7.07 12.27 -8.11
CA LEU A 8 -5.87 12.52 -7.32
C LEU A 8 -4.59 12.03 -8.02
N ILE A 9 -4.64 10.87 -8.69
CA ILE A 9 -3.52 10.36 -9.50
C ILE A 9 -3.30 11.24 -10.74
N ARG A 10 -4.38 11.65 -11.43
CA ARG A 10 -4.29 12.55 -12.60
C ARG A 10 -3.69 13.89 -12.26
N GLU A 11 -3.99 14.43 -11.09
CA GLU A 11 -3.49 15.73 -10.67
C GLU A 11 -2.03 15.65 -10.22
N LYS A 12 -1.68 14.63 -9.43
CA LYS A 12 -0.38 14.61 -8.74
C LYS A 12 0.70 13.77 -9.40
N ILE A 13 0.33 12.74 -10.16
CA ILE A 13 1.27 11.75 -10.67
C ILE A 13 1.42 11.85 -12.18
N VAL A 14 0.31 11.91 -12.93
CA VAL A 14 0.32 12.00 -14.40
C VAL A 14 1.20 13.14 -14.93
N PRO A 15 1.21 14.36 -14.36
CA PRO A 15 2.02 15.45 -14.89
C PRO A 15 3.52 15.18 -14.82
N LEU A 16 3.97 14.31 -13.90
CA LEU A 16 5.38 13.94 -13.75
C LEU A 16 5.89 13.15 -14.96
N PHE A 17 5.01 12.47 -15.69
CA PHE A 17 5.34 11.60 -16.83
C PHE A 17 5.05 12.25 -18.20
N LYS A 18 4.79 13.56 -18.23
CA LYS A 18 4.39 14.27 -19.45
C LYS A 18 5.34 14.02 -20.62
N LYS A 19 6.66 14.10 -20.37
CA LYS A 19 7.71 13.91 -21.38
C LYS A 19 7.67 12.52 -22.01
N GLU A 20 7.46 11.49 -21.20
CA GLU A 20 7.31 10.11 -21.67
C GLU A 20 6.00 9.93 -22.43
N PHE A 21 4.92 10.56 -21.97
CA PHE A 21 3.58 10.42 -22.55
C PHE A 21 3.43 11.13 -23.91
N ASP A 22 4.09 12.27 -24.09
CA ASP A 22 4.04 13.05 -25.34
C ASP A 22 4.56 12.27 -26.57
N GLN A 23 5.32 11.18 -26.35
CA GLN A 23 5.91 10.35 -27.39
C GLN A 23 5.08 9.11 -27.74
N LEU A 24 4.01 8.85 -26.99
CA LEU A 24 3.20 7.64 -27.13
C LEU A 24 2.08 7.85 -28.14
N GLU A 25 1.82 6.82 -28.94
CA GLU A 25 0.61 6.75 -29.76
C GLU A 25 -0.63 6.76 -28.87
N LYS A 26 -1.65 7.51 -29.30
CA LYS A 26 -2.96 7.54 -28.66
C LYS A 26 -4.01 6.95 -29.57
N ASP A 27 -5.01 6.34 -28.96
CA ASP A 27 -6.20 5.85 -29.65
C ASP A 27 -7.44 5.94 -28.75
N HIS A 28 -8.61 5.85 -29.36
CA HIS A 28 -9.88 5.75 -28.66
C HIS A 28 -10.30 4.28 -28.56
N GLY A 29 -10.56 3.82 -27.35
CA GLY A 29 -11.18 2.52 -27.14
C GLY A 29 -11.48 2.23 -25.67
N PRO A 30 -11.99 1.03 -25.37
CA PRO A 30 -12.22 0.61 -24.00
C PRO A 30 -10.89 0.50 -23.25
N CYS A 31 -10.80 1.17 -22.11
CA CYS A 31 -9.62 1.12 -21.25
C CYS A 31 -9.37 -0.31 -20.73
N GLU A 32 -8.13 -0.79 -20.84
CA GLU A 32 -7.70 -2.15 -20.46
C GLU A 32 -8.18 -2.60 -19.07
N VAL A 33 -8.16 -1.69 -18.09
CA VAL A 33 -8.51 -1.99 -16.69
C VAL A 33 -9.91 -1.53 -16.31
N PHE A 34 -10.30 -0.33 -16.72
CA PHE A 34 -11.54 0.31 -16.29
C PHE A 34 -12.75 -0.05 -17.18
N GLY A 35 -12.51 -0.57 -18.39
CA GLY A 35 -13.54 -1.00 -19.34
C GLY A 35 -14.38 0.12 -19.97
N ASN A 36 -14.26 1.35 -19.49
CA ASN A 36 -14.89 2.52 -20.07
C ASN A 36 -14.14 3.04 -21.31
N GLU A 37 -14.86 3.65 -22.25
CA GLU A 37 -14.28 4.32 -23.40
C GLU A 37 -13.42 5.51 -22.96
N VAL A 38 -12.18 5.57 -23.45
CA VAL A 38 -11.24 6.65 -23.19
C VAL A 38 -10.43 6.97 -24.45
N GLU A 39 -9.99 8.22 -24.58
CA GLU A 39 -8.83 8.55 -25.41
C GLU A 39 -7.59 8.28 -24.56
N GLY A 40 -6.85 7.23 -24.90
CA GLY A 40 -5.75 6.73 -24.08
C GLY A 40 -4.51 6.39 -24.89
N TYR A 41 -3.50 5.86 -24.21
CA TYR A 41 -2.23 5.46 -24.77
C TYR A 41 -2.29 4.03 -25.29
N VAL A 42 -1.80 3.82 -26.50
CA VAL A 42 -1.72 2.50 -27.11
C VAL A 42 -0.64 1.68 -26.40
N ASN A 43 -1.00 0.47 -26.00
CA ASN A 43 -0.08 -0.52 -25.46
C ASN A 43 -0.17 -1.79 -26.30
N VAL A 44 0.98 -2.31 -26.73
CA VAL A 44 1.07 -3.58 -27.46
C VAL A 44 1.86 -4.55 -26.60
N SER A 45 1.21 -5.63 -26.15
CA SER A 45 1.86 -6.68 -25.38
C SER A 45 2.79 -7.52 -26.24
N SER A 46 3.62 -8.35 -25.60
CA SER A 46 4.64 -9.17 -26.28
C SER A 46 4.07 -10.20 -27.26
N ASP A 47 2.81 -10.58 -27.10
CA ASP A 47 2.04 -11.46 -27.99
C ASP A 47 1.28 -10.70 -29.09
N GLY A 48 1.45 -9.37 -29.17
CA GLY A 48 0.86 -8.53 -30.22
C GLY A 48 -0.56 -8.04 -29.94
N ILE A 49 -1.11 -8.28 -28.74
CA ILE A 49 -2.43 -7.76 -28.37
C ILE A 49 -2.32 -6.24 -28.15
N ARG A 50 -3.18 -5.49 -28.82
CA ARG A 50 -3.29 -4.03 -28.71
C ARG A 50 -4.37 -3.66 -27.70
N THR A 51 -4.02 -2.88 -26.68
CA THR A 51 -4.93 -2.34 -25.66
C THR A 51 -4.82 -0.82 -25.57
N VAL A 52 -5.86 -0.16 -25.05
CA VAL A 52 -5.87 1.28 -24.75
C VAL A 52 -5.72 1.45 -23.24
N GLN A 53 -4.78 2.29 -22.81
CA GLN A 53 -4.52 2.59 -21.40
C GLN A 53 -4.85 4.05 -21.11
N SER A 54 -5.68 4.32 -20.11
CA SER A 54 -5.84 5.69 -19.59
C SER A 54 -4.52 6.23 -19.04
N ASP A 55 -4.45 7.54 -18.84
CA ASP A 55 -3.32 8.22 -18.21
C ASP A 55 -3.00 7.67 -16.81
N VAL A 56 -4.02 7.49 -15.97
CA VAL A 56 -3.90 6.89 -14.64
C VAL A 56 -3.36 5.47 -14.70
N LEU A 57 -3.82 4.66 -15.66
CA LEU A 57 -3.28 3.32 -15.81
C LEU A 57 -1.83 3.36 -16.30
N ARG A 58 -1.53 4.26 -17.21
CA ARG A 58 -0.24 4.33 -17.90
C ARG A 58 0.90 4.69 -16.97
N VAL A 59 0.69 5.56 -15.96
CA VAL A 59 1.77 5.96 -15.04
C VAL A 59 2.40 4.77 -14.31
N PHE A 60 1.62 3.74 -13.97
CA PHE A 60 2.14 2.54 -13.30
C PHE A 60 2.96 1.64 -14.22
N ALA A 61 2.64 1.65 -15.52
CA ALA A 61 3.23 0.80 -16.54
C ALA A 61 4.32 1.49 -17.38
N GLN A 62 4.46 2.81 -17.28
CA GLN A 62 5.39 3.57 -18.08
C GLN A 62 6.83 3.38 -17.57
N PRO A 63 7.75 2.82 -18.38
CA PRO A 63 9.16 2.79 -18.02
C PRO A 63 9.74 4.21 -17.98
N SER A 64 10.51 4.52 -16.93
CA SER A 64 11.27 5.77 -16.86
C SER A 64 12.56 5.64 -16.07
N TYR A 65 13.66 6.11 -16.66
CA TYR A 65 14.92 6.27 -15.95
C TYR A 65 14.92 7.48 -15.02
N GLU A 66 14.27 8.56 -15.47
CA GLU A 66 14.31 9.89 -14.84
C GLU A 66 13.32 9.95 -13.67
N ASN A 67 12.10 9.45 -13.88
CA ASN A 67 11.00 9.54 -12.94
C ASN A 67 10.82 8.32 -12.04
N ILE A 68 11.53 7.22 -12.33
CA ILE A 68 11.36 5.96 -11.59
C ILE A 68 12.73 5.40 -11.17
N GLY A 69 13.49 4.81 -12.09
CA GLY A 69 14.76 4.17 -11.73
C GLY A 69 15.32 3.20 -12.76
N ILE A 70 16.33 2.45 -12.35
CA ILE A 70 17.06 1.49 -13.21
C ILE A 70 16.91 0.04 -12.74
N ALA A 71 16.45 -0.83 -13.63
CA ALA A 71 16.37 -2.27 -13.37
C ALA A 71 17.75 -2.94 -13.52
N GLN A 72 18.51 -2.50 -14.53
CA GLN A 72 19.86 -2.96 -14.87
C GLN A 72 20.74 -1.83 -15.39
N GLY A 73 22.05 -1.97 -15.18
CA GLY A 73 23.05 -0.95 -15.53
C GLY A 73 23.40 -0.06 -14.33
N THR A 74 24.00 1.10 -14.61
CA THR A 74 24.24 2.17 -13.64
C THR A 74 23.56 3.45 -14.14
N PHE A 75 23.46 4.49 -13.32
CA PHE A 75 22.93 5.77 -13.80
C PHE A 75 23.85 6.45 -14.84
N GLU A 76 25.14 6.12 -14.83
CA GLU A 76 26.10 6.56 -15.85
C GLU A 76 25.96 5.76 -17.17
N ALA A 77 25.53 4.50 -17.09
CA ALA A 77 25.33 3.60 -18.22
C ALA A 77 24.04 2.78 -18.04
N PRO A 78 22.85 3.41 -18.17
CA PRO A 78 21.58 2.74 -17.92
C PRO A 78 21.27 1.73 -19.04
N LYS A 79 20.71 0.56 -18.67
CA LYS A 79 20.37 -0.50 -19.63
C LYS A 79 18.87 -0.77 -19.74
N ILE A 80 18.20 -0.89 -18.60
CA ILE A 80 16.77 -1.20 -18.55
C ILE A 80 16.10 -0.27 -17.52
N PRO A 81 15.07 0.50 -17.89
CA PRO A 81 14.36 1.36 -16.96
C PRO A 81 13.42 0.55 -16.07
N MET A 82 13.11 1.06 -14.88
CA MET A 82 12.03 0.53 -14.04
C MET A 82 10.69 1.17 -14.37
N ARG A 83 9.63 0.44 -14.04
CA ARG A 83 8.26 0.91 -13.88
C ARG A 83 7.89 0.82 -12.40
N PHE A 84 6.86 1.52 -11.95
CA PHE A 84 6.40 1.39 -10.56
C PHE A 84 6.08 -0.06 -10.21
N MET A 85 5.40 -0.78 -11.12
CA MET A 85 5.04 -2.19 -10.93
C MET A 85 6.23 -3.15 -10.78
N ASP A 86 7.45 -2.73 -11.11
CA ASP A 86 8.65 -3.57 -10.95
C ASP A 86 9.16 -3.58 -9.49
N TYR A 87 8.69 -2.66 -8.64
CA TYR A 87 9.04 -2.57 -7.23
C TYR A 87 8.13 -3.46 -6.38
N LYS A 88 8.68 -4.56 -5.86
CA LYS A 88 7.93 -5.49 -5.01
C LYS A 88 7.75 -4.90 -3.61
N ASN A 89 6.53 -4.95 -3.08
CA ASN A 89 6.16 -4.48 -1.74
C ASN A 89 6.47 -2.99 -1.51
N ALA A 90 6.42 -2.17 -2.57
CA ALA A 90 6.53 -0.73 -2.44
C ALA A 90 5.16 -0.10 -2.19
N TRP A 91 5.14 0.99 -1.44
CA TRP A 91 3.94 1.76 -1.19
C TRP A 91 4.02 3.10 -1.90
N MET A 92 2.99 3.43 -2.66
CA MET A 92 2.79 4.79 -3.16
C MET A 92 1.73 5.47 -2.31
N LEU A 93 2.09 6.59 -1.69
CA LEU A 93 1.19 7.39 -0.88
C LEU A 93 0.97 8.73 -1.59
N ILE A 94 -0.29 9.04 -1.87
CA ILE A 94 -0.66 10.26 -2.58
C ILE A 94 -1.53 11.09 -1.63
N PRO A 95 -0.97 12.14 -1.00
CA PRO A 95 -1.72 12.98 -0.06
C PRO A 95 -2.76 13.82 -0.80
N THR A 96 -3.88 14.08 -0.14
CA THR A 96 -4.97 14.92 -0.66
C THR A 96 -4.70 16.42 -0.58
N GLY A 97 -3.81 16.86 0.33
CA GLY A 97 -3.41 18.26 0.48
C GLY A 97 -2.39 18.70 -0.56
N ASP A 98 -1.60 19.74 -0.30
CA ASP A 98 -0.58 20.25 -1.24
C ASP A 98 0.76 19.48 -1.15
N GLU A 99 0.85 18.48 -0.27
CA GLU A 99 2.12 17.77 -0.06
C GLU A 99 2.52 16.92 -1.27
N GLN A 100 3.83 16.71 -1.39
CA GLN A 100 4.40 15.88 -2.44
C GLN A 100 4.03 14.41 -2.22
N PRO A 101 3.72 13.65 -3.29
CA PRO A 101 3.57 12.20 -3.21
C PRO A 101 4.82 11.52 -2.65
N GLU A 102 4.60 10.40 -1.97
CA GLU A 102 5.66 9.61 -1.36
C GLU A 102 5.74 8.21 -1.98
N PHE A 103 6.94 7.66 -2.04
CA PHE A 103 7.17 6.29 -2.49
C PHE A 103 8.06 5.58 -1.49
N TRP A 104 7.50 4.58 -0.82
CA TRP A 104 8.19 3.86 0.25
C TRP A 104 8.60 2.49 -0.25
N VAL A 105 9.89 2.21 -0.17
CA VAL A 105 10.42 0.94 -0.63
C VAL A 105 11.61 0.50 0.21
N GLY A 106 11.69 -0.81 0.47
CA GLY A 106 12.73 -1.42 1.29
C GLY A 106 13.86 -2.07 0.49
N GLY A 107 14.98 -2.29 1.17
CA GLY A 107 16.10 -3.06 0.67
C GLY A 107 16.75 -2.47 -0.57
N LYS A 108 17.32 -3.35 -1.42
CA LYS A 108 18.07 -2.95 -2.63
C LYS A 108 17.26 -2.18 -3.66
N TYR A 109 15.94 -2.19 -3.57
CA TYR A 109 15.10 -1.42 -4.48
C TYR A 109 15.18 0.09 -4.22
N PHE A 110 15.45 0.51 -2.98
CA PHE A 110 15.63 1.92 -2.65
C PHE A 110 16.83 2.51 -3.41
N GLU A 111 17.91 1.75 -3.55
CA GLU A 111 19.13 2.12 -4.29
C GLU A 111 18.91 2.21 -5.81
N LYS A 112 17.79 1.67 -6.32
CA LYS A 112 17.46 1.71 -7.75
C LYS A 112 16.67 2.94 -8.17
N LEU A 113 16.19 3.74 -7.20
CA LEU A 113 15.44 4.96 -7.47
C LEU A 113 16.32 5.98 -8.19
N SER A 114 15.71 6.71 -9.12
CA SER A 114 16.38 7.78 -9.85
C SER A 114 16.97 8.86 -8.91
N PRO A 115 18.14 9.45 -9.22
CA PRO A 115 18.63 10.63 -8.51
C PRO A 115 17.70 11.85 -8.62
N THR A 116 16.86 11.89 -9.66
CA THR A 116 15.87 12.95 -9.92
C THR A 116 14.44 12.48 -9.61
N PHE A 117 14.31 11.42 -8.80
CA PHE A 117 13.01 10.81 -8.51
C PHE A 117 12.03 11.84 -7.92
N PRO A 118 10.85 12.04 -8.50
CA PRO A 118 9.97 13.18 -8.20
C PRO A 118 9.06 12.96 -6.98
N PHE A 119 9.34 11.97 -6.14
CA PHE A 119 8.58 11.65 -4.92
C PHE A 119 9.49 11.76 -3.70
N ILE A 120 8.88 11.96 -2.52
CA ILE A 120 9.59 11.74 -1.26
C ILE A 120 9.83 10.24 -1.10
N ALA A 121 11.08 9.82 -1.26
CA ALA A 121 11.47 8.42 -1.11
C ALA A 121 11.74 8.08 0.37
N LYS A 122 11.12 7.01 0.87
CA LYS A 122 11.42 6.47 2.22
C LYS A 122 11.85 5.01 2.15
N GLY A 123 12.88 4.66 2.94
CA GLY A 123 13.38 3.29 3.10
C GLY A 123 12.47 2.38 3.94
N LEU A 124 11.15 2.45 3.74
CA LEU A 124 10.15 1.72 4.54
C LEU A 124 9.41 0.71 3.66
N SER A 125 9.14 -0.48 4.19
CA SER A 125 8.33 -1.50 3.51
C SER A 125 7.73 -2.48 4.52
N GLY A 126 6.78 -3.31 4.07
CA GLY A 126 6.17 -4.35 4.89
C GLY A 126 5.55 -3.79 6.17
N ASN A 127 5.72 -4.50 7.28
CA ASN A 127 5.06 -4.16 8.55
C ASN A 127 5.51 -2.81 9.14
N ALA A 128 6.75 -2.39 8.94
CA ALA A 128 7.22 -1.08 9.39
C ALA A 128 6.50 0.08 8.66
N ALA A 129 6.21 -0.11 7.37
CA ALA A 129 5.38 0.84 6.63
C ALA A 129 3.93 0.87 7.15
N LEU A 130 3.37 -0.28 7.55
CA LEU A 130 2.03 -0.35 8.15
C LEU A 130 1.94 0.43 9.46
N ILE A 131 2.94 0.35 10.34
CA ILE A 131 2.99 1.16 11.56
C ILE A 131 2.99 2.66 11.20
N ALA A 132 3.88 3.06 10.29
CA ALA A 132 3.99 4.45 9.88
C ALA A 132 2.68 4.98 9.26
N MET A 133 1.98 4.18 8.46
CA MET A 133 0.67 4.54 7.89
C MET A 133 -0.46 4.58 8.94
N LEU A 134 -0.45 3.69 9.94
CA LEU A 134 -1.43 3.72 11.02
C LEU A 134 -1.26 4.95 11.93
N GLU A 135 -0.05 5.50 12.00
CA GLU A 135 0.28 6.71 12.78
C GLU A 135 0.24 8.00 11.94
N ASP A 136 0.12 7.88 10.62
CA ASP A 136 -0.09 9.01 9.72
C ASP A 136 -1.59 9.31 9.60
N HIS A 137 -2.01 10.42 10.19
CA HIS A 137 -3.39 10.88 10.25
C HIS A 137 -3.78 11.81 9.09
N ARG A 138 -2.92 12.00 8.09
CA ARG A 138 -3.30 12.75 6.89
C ARG A 138 -4.32 11.95 6.08
N ALA A 139 -5.11 12.66 5.27
CA ALA A 139 -5.95 12.04 4.25
C ALA A 139 -5.11 11.77 2.98
N TYR A 140 -4.99 10.51 2.57
CA TYR A 140 -4.19 10.09 1.43
C TYR A 140 -4.69 8.78 0.81
N LEU A 141 -4.34 8.57 -0.46
CA LEU A 141 -4.48 7.30 -1.15
C LEU A 141 -3.22 6.45 -0.89
N ALA A 142 -3.37 5.23 -0.40
CA ALA A 142 -2.26 4.30 -0.17
C ALA A 142 -2.38 3.07 -1.07
N ILE A 143 -1.41 2.89 -1.96
CA ILE A 143 -1.39 1.80 -2.94
C ILE A 143 -0.18 0.90 -2.66
N ASN A 144 -0.42 -0.39 -2.44
CA ASN A 144 0.61 -1.41 -2.49
C ASN A 144 0.91 -1.71 -3.96
N ILE A 145 2.07 -1.29 -4.43
CA ILE A 145 2.45 -1.42 -5.82
C ILE A 145 2.85 -2.86 -6.10
N THR A 146 2.15 -3.45 -7.07
CA THR A 146 2.41 -4.79 -7.56
C THR A 146 2.25 -4.87 -9.08
N PRO A 147 2.68 -5.98 -9.72
CA PRO A 147 2.49 -6.20 -11.15
C PRO A 147 1.02 -6.27 -11.60
N ARG A 148 0.09 -6.64 -10.73
CA ARG A 148 -1.34 -6.81 -11.05
C ARG A 148 -2.13 -5.53 -10.84
N LYS A 149 -1.80 -4.51 -11.64
CA LYS A 149 -2.38 -3.16 -11.58
C LYS A 149 -3.91 -3.13 -11.56
N GLU A 150 -4.53 -4.00 -12.32
CA GLU A 150 -5.98 -4.11 -12.43
C GLU A 150 -6.68 -4.42 -11.11
N LEU A 151 -6.02 -5.10 -10.18
CA LEU A 151 -6.62 -5.55 -8.92
C LEU A 151 -6.78 -4.41 -7.91
N TYR A 152 -5.82 -3.48 -7.86
CA TYR A 152 -5.89 -2.33 -6.97
C TYR A 152 -6.51 -1.10 -7.63
N LEU A 153 -6.30 -0.86 -8.94
CA LEU A 153 -6.78 0.35 -9.61
C LEU A 153 -8.31 0.47 -9.70
N ASN A 154 -9.03 -0.64 -9.79
CA ASN A 154 -10.48 -0.65 -9.86
C ASN A 154 -11.17 -0.41 -8.51
N ASN A 155 -10.42 -0.43 -7.41
CA ASN A 155 -10.97 -0.37 -6.05
C ASN A 155 -10.44 0.82 -5.25
N LEU A 156 -9.68 1.73 -5.88
CA LEU A 156 -8.99 2.80 -5.16
C LEU A 156 -9.94 3.66 -4.32
N LEU A 157 -9.57 3.84 -3.07
CA LEU A 157 -10.28 4.70 -2.14
C LEU A 157 -9.28 5.47 -1.27
N VAL A 158 -9.61 6.74 -1.04
CA VAL A 158 -8.80 7.65 -0.24
C VAL A 158 -9.14 7.47 1.23
N GLY A 159 -8.11 7.31 2.08
CA GLY A 159 -8.27 7.32 3.53
C GLY A 159 -8.40 8.74 4.09
N ASP A 160 -8.90 8.84 5.32
CA ASP A 160 -9.08 10.11 6.03
C ASP A 160 -8.24 10.11 7.33
N GLU A 161 -8.55 10.98 8.28
CA GLU A 161 -7.85 11.03 9.59
C GLU A 161 -8.15 9.81 10.47
N GLY A 162 -9.38 9.28 10.38
CA GLY A 162 -9.88 8.19 11.22
C GLY A 162 -9.64 6.80 10.63
N HIS A 163 -9.50 6.68 9.31
CA HIS A 163 -9.41 5.43 8.57
C HIS A 163 -8.25 5.43 7.58
N LEU A 164 -7.31 4.51 7.81
CA LEU A 164 -6.32 4.14 6.80
C LEU A 164 -7.01 3.25 5.77
N VAL A 165 -6.86 3.57 4.49
CA VAL A 165 -7.37 2.72 3.42
C VAL A 165 -6.20 2.14 2.64
N ILE A 166 -6.08 0.82 2.66
CA ILE A 166 -5.03 0.07 1.97
C ILE A 166 -5.60 -0.49 0.67
N CYS A 167 -5.05 -0.07 -0.46
CA CYS A 167 -5.38 -0.62 -1.78
C CYS A 167 -4.27 -1.59 -2.23
N ASP A 168 -4.58 -2.87 -2.39
CA ASP A 168 -3.64 -3.90 -2.82
C ASP A 168 -4.27 -4.92 -3.79
N GLU A 169 -3.55 -6.00 -4.12
CA GLU A 169 -4.04 -7.04 -5.04
C GLU A 169 -5.30 -7.77 -4.55
N THR A 170 -5.62 -7.70 -3.26
CA THR A 170 -6.81 -8.31 -2.68
C THR A 170 -8.01 -7.38 -2.64
N GLY A 171 -7.83 -6.12 -3.06
CA GLY A 171 -8.85 -5.09 -3.11
C GLY A 171 -8.52 -3.95 -2.16
N THR A 172 -9.53 -3.50 -1.41
CA THR A 172 -9.40 -2.34 -0.54
C THR A 172 -9.84 -2.67 0.87
N THR A 173 -8.93 -2.49 1.82
CA THR A 173 -9.19 -2.72 3.24
C THR A 173 -9.25 -1.38 3.96
N ILE A 174 -10.38 -1.11 4.61
CA ILE A 174 -10.57 0.06 5.46
C ILE A 174 -10.17 -0.32 6.88
N VAL A 175 -9.16 0.36 7.41
CA VAL A 175 -8.53 0.08 8.69
C VAL A 175 -8.77 1.27 9.62
N PRO A 176 -9.56 1.12 10.70
CA PRO A 176 -9.71 2.20 11.66
C PRO A 176 -8.36 2.48 12.33
N ARG A 177 -8.06 3.76 12.59
CA ARG A 177 -6.91 4.17 13.40
C ARG A 177 -7.27 4.33 14.88
N LYS A 178 -8.57 4.54 15.18
CA LYS A 178 -9.05 4.67 16.56
C LYS A 178 -8.67 3.42 17.36
N GLY A 179 -7.99 3.63 18.49
CA GLY A 179 -7.58 2.55 19.39
C GLY A 179 -6.20 1.95 19.08
N TRP A 180 -5.59 2.28 17.93
CA TRP A 180 -4.28 1.75 17.53
C TRP A 180 -3.20 2.05 18.56
N LEU A 181 -3.09 3.32 18.99
CA LEU A 181 -2.05 3.74 19.93
C LEU A 181 -2.18 3.03 21.28
N ALA A 182 -3.40 2.97 21.84
CA ALA A 182 -3.67 2.29 23.09
C ALA A 182 -3.33 0.79 23.00
N PHE A 183 -3.73 0.13 21.90
CA PHE A 183 -3.37 -1.26 21.65
C PHE A 183 -1.85 -1.46 21.54
N LYS A 184 -1.16 -0.62 20.76
CA LYS A 184 0.29 -0.67 20.56
C LYS A 184 1.03 -0.52 21.89
N GLU A 185 0.68 0.49 22.69
CA GLU A 185 1.32 0.74 23.98
C GLU A 185 1.10 -0.41 24.97
N ALA A 186 -0.14 -0.90 25.09
CA ALA A 186 -0.45 -2.02 25.97
C ALA A 186 0.25 -3.31 25.53
N PHE A 187 0.31 -3.58 24.23
CA PHE A 187 1.05 -4.73 23.70
C PHE A 187 2.55 -4.60 23.98
N LEU A 188 3.13 -3.41 23.80
CA LEU A 188 4.55 -3.17 24.05
C LEU A 188 4.93 -3.21 25.53
N ALA A 189 3.97 -3.01 26.43
CA ALA A 189 4.14 -3.13 27.88
C ALA A 189 4.19 -4.58 28.39
N LEU A 190 3.72 -5.56 27.60
CA LEU A 190 3.82 -6.98 27.94
C LEU A 190 5.28 -7.44 28.01
N ASP A 191 5.59 -8.47 28.79
CA ASP A 191 6.92 -9.08 28.73
C ASP A 191 7.13 -9.82 27.39
N LYS A 192 8.40 -10.07 27.05
CA LYS A 192 8.78 -10.64 25.75
C LYS A 192 8.08 -11.96 25.42
N ASN A 193 7.95 -12.87 26.39
CA ASN A 193 7.34 -14.18 26.14
C ASN A 193 5.83 -14.03 25.92
N THR A 194 5.21 -13.16 26.70
CA THR A 194 3.78 -12.85 26.58
C THR A 194 3.46 -12.13 25.28
N LYS A 195 4.32 -11.25 24.76
CA LYS A 195 4.15 -10.65 23.41
C LYS A 195 4.08 -11.70 22.31
N THR A 196 5.05 -12.63 22.31
CA THR A 196 5.11 -13.70 21.30
C THR A 196 3.86 -14.58 21.36
N GLU A 197 3.46 -15.00 22.56
CA GLU A 197 2.26 -15.81 22.75
C GLU A 197 0.99 -15.03 22.37
N GLY A 198 0.90 -13.76 22.75
CA GLY A 198 -0.21 -12.87 22.42
C GLY A 198 -0.41 -12.71 20.93
N LEU A 199 0.67 -12.51 20.16
CA LEU A 199 0.59 -12.48 18.69
C LEU A 199 0.10 -13.80 18.10
N VAL A 200 0.57 -14.93 18.61
CA VAL A 200 0.14 -16.26 18.16
C VAL A 200 -1.35 -16.46 18.44
N VAL A 201 -1.82 -16.13 19.64
CA VAL A 201 -3.22 -16.23 20.06
C VAL A 201 -4.10 -15.31 19.21
N LEU A 202 -3.78 -14.01 19.13
CA LEU A 202 -4.58 -13.03 18.41
C LEU A 202 -4.66 -13.34 16.91
N ARG A 203 -3.55 -13.72 16.27
CA ARG A 203 -3.55 -14.15 14.85
C ARG A 203 -4.23 -15.50 14.66
N GLY A 204 -4.11 -16.42 15.61
CA GLY A 204 -4.76 -17.72 15.59
C GLY A 204 -6.27 -17.59 15.56
N ILE A 205 -6.82 -16.76 16.46
CA ILE A 205 -8.24 -16.44 16.54
C ILE A 205 -8.71 -15.71 15.28
N THR A 206 -7.98 -14.67 14.86
CA THR A 206 -8.37 -13.84 13.70
C THR A 206 -8.43 -14.66 12.41
N ALA A 207 -7.52 -15.62 12.23
CA ALA A 207 -7.50 -16.53 11.09
C ALA A 207 -8.45 -17.73 11.24
N GLY A 208 -9.23 -17.84 12.31
CA GLY A 208 -10.12 -18.97 12.59
C GLY A 208 -9.40 -20.30 12.91
N ARG A 209 -8.09 -20.25 13.18
CA ARG A 209 -7.26 -21.43 13.51
C ARG A 209 -7.32 -21.81 15.00
N MET A 210 -7.78 -20.88 15.85
CA MET A 210 -7.98 -21.11 17.27
C MET A 210 -9.39 -20.68 17.67
N SER A 211 -10.05 -21.50 18.49
CA SER A 211 -11.30 -21.12 19.12
C SER A 211 -11.03 -20.17 20.28
N GLN A 212 -11.87 -19.14 20.41
CA GLN A 212 -11.91 -18.27 21.58
C GLN A 212 -12.08 -19.08 22.88
N LEU A 213 -12.76 -20.23 22.81
CA LEU A 213 -13.05 -21.10 23.96
C LEU A 213 -11.93 -22.10 24.27
N SER A 214 -10.83 -22.10 23.52
CA SER A 214 -9.74 -23.04 23.78
C SER A 214 -8.98 -22.71 25.06
N ASP A 215 -8.52 -23.74 25.78
CA ASP A 215 -7.80 -23.58 27.06
C ASP A 215 -6.59 -22.65 26.94
N ARG A 216 -5.86 -22.73 25.82
CA ARG A 216 -4.70 -21.87 25.55
C ARG A 216 -5.09 -20.39 25.47
N VAL A 217 -6.18 -20.08 24.77
CA VAL A 217 -6.69 -18.71 24.63
C VAL A 217 -7.25 -18.21 25.96
N GLN A 218 -8.07 -19.02 26.64
CA GLN A 218 -8.66 -18.66 27.93
C GLN A 218 -7.59 -18.44 29.01
N LYS A 219 -6.55 -19.29 29.03
CA LYS A 219 -5.40 -19.12 29.92
C LYS A 219 -4.67 -17.81 29.63
N PHE A 220 -4.33 -17.54 28.36
CA PHE A 220 -3.65 -16.30 27.99
C PHE A 220 -4.42 -15.05 28.42
N TYR A 221 -5.74 -15.01 28.19
CA TYR A 221 -6.56 -13.87 28.60
C TYR A 221 -6.75 -13.78 30.12
N THR A 222 -6.84 -14.90 30.83
CA THR A 222 -6.93 -14.90 32.30
C THR A 222 -5.64 -14.34 32.92
N ASP A 223 -4.49 -14.77 32.41
CA ASP A 223 -3.18 -14.33 32.87
C ASP A 223 -2.90 -12.86 32.49
N ASN A 224 -3.59 -12.31 31.48
CA ASN A 224 -3.40 -10.95 30.95
C ASN A 224 -4.73 -10.19 30.81
N MET A 225 -5.54 -10.20 31.87
CA MET A 225 -6.93 -9.73 31.86
C MET A 225 -7.10 -8.29 31.33
N GLU A 226 -6.25 -7.35 31.77
CA GLU A 226 -6.33 -5.94 31.36
C GLU A 226 -6.07 -5.78 29.86
N PHE A 227 -5.06 -6.46 29.34
CA PHE A 227 -4.75 -6.48 27.91
C PHE A 227 -5.87 -7.14 27.10
N ALA A 228 -6.45 -8.21 27.61
CA ALA A 228 -7.58 -8.89 26.97
C ALA A 228 -8.83 -8.00 26.88
N GLN A 229 -9.15 -7.28 27.96
CA GLN A 229 -10.25 -6.31 28.00
C GLN A 229 -10.03 -5.18 26.98
N LEU A 230 -8.83 -4.61 26.96
CA LEU A 230 -8.47 -3.60 25.97
C LEU A 230 -8.62 -4.14 24.54
N CYS A 231 -8.09 -5.34 24.26
CA CYS A 231 -8.22 -5.96 22.94
C CYS A 231 -9.68 -6.12 22.50
N ALA A 232 -10.58 -6.49 23.42
CA ALA A 232 -12.00 -6.61 23.13
C ALA A 232 -12.67 -5.26 22.83
N GLU A 233 -12.17 -4.18 23.42
CA GLU A 233 -12.68 -2.82 23.22
C GLU A 233 -12.18 -2.20 21.91
N VAL A 234 -10.88 -2.33 21.61
CA VAL A 234 -10.22 -1.49 20.60
C VAL A 234 -9.86 -2.21 19.30
N LEU A 235 -9.75 -3.54 19.28
CA LEU A 235 -9.37 -4.22 18.05
C LEU A 235 -10.47 -4.07 16.97
N PRO A 236 -10.09 -3.89 15.69
CA PRO A 236 -11.07 -3.80 14.61
C PRO A 236 -11.99 -5.02 14.59
N HIS A 237 -13.30 -4.82 14.38
CA HIS A 237 -14.23 -5.94 14.22
C HIS A 237 -13.99 -6.72 12.92
N ASP A 238 -13.65 -6.00 11.85
CA ASP A 238 -13.32 -6.59 10.56
C ASP A 238 -12.02 -7.42 10.65
N PRO A 239 -12.03 -8.71 10.24
CA PRO A 239 -10.86 -9.57 10.32
C PRO A 239 -9.67 -9.12 9.45
N GLN A 240 -9.90 -8.49 8.31
CA GLN A 240 -8.83 -8.02 7.42
C GLN A 240 -8.14 -6.80 8.03
N ALA A 241 -8.92 -5.82 8.51
CA ALA A 241 -8.40 -4.66 9.24
C ALA A 241 -7.64 -5.08 10.50
N LYS A 242 -8.17 -6.05 11.25
CA LYS A 242 -7.48 -6.63 12.41
C LYS A 242 -6.18 -7.32 12.02
N THR A 243 -6.15 -8.04 10.90
CA THR A 243 -4.93 -8.67 10.39
C THR A 243 -3.85 -7.63 10.07
N ILE A 244 -4.23 -6.47 9.54
CA ILE A 244 -3.29 -5.37 9.28
C ILE A 244 -2.70 -4.82 10.57
N TRP A 245 -3.51 -4.54 11.60
CA TRP A 245 -3.02 -4.14 12.93
C TRP A 245 -2.08 -5.19 13.53
N LEU A 246 -2.46 -6.47 13.48
CA LEU A 246 -1.65 -7.58 14.01
C LEU A 246 -0.37 -7.83 13.20
N SER A 247 -0.34 -7.44 11.93
CA SER A 247 0.87 -7.49 11.09
C SER A 247 1.80 -6.33 11.44
N ALA A 248 1.26 -5.11 11.54
CA ALA A 248 1.98 -3.91 11.95
C ALA A 248 2.63 -4.10 13.34
N ILE A 249 1.88 -4.51 14.35
CA ILE A 249 2.40 -4.63 15.73
C ILE A 249 3.51 -5.67 15.85
N GLY A 250 3.50 -6.71 15.01
CA GLY A 250 4.57 -7.70 14.97
C GLY A 250 5.92 -7.18 14.48
N ALA A 251 6.00 -5.93 14.00
CA ALA A 251 7.26 -5.24 13.69
C ALA A 251 7.55 -4.05 14.63
N ALA A 252 6.72 -3.85 15.66
CA ALA A 252 7.00 -2.88 16.72
C ALA A 252 7.89 -3.45 17.83
N GLU A 253 8.16 -4.77 17.80
CA GLU A 253 9.17 -5.46 18.61
C GLU A 253 10.60 -5.15 18.13
#